data_AF-A0A0G0GI68-F1
#
_entry.id   AF-A0A0G0GI68-F1
#
_cell.length_a   1.000
_cell.length_b   1.000
_cell.length_c   1.000
_cell.angle_alpha   90.00
_cell.angle_beta   90.00
_cell.angle_gamma   90.00
#
_symmetry.space_group_name_H-M   'P 1'
#
loop_
_entity.id
_entity.type
_entity.pdbx_description
1 polymer ?
#
loop_
_entity_poly.entity_id
_entity_poly.type
_entity_poly.pdbx_seq_one_letter_code
_entity_poly.pdbx_strand_id
1 'polypeptide(L)'
;MIDVHCHLNFHSFEKDYDQVIKSAFEAGVTKIINVGTKIDSSQLAVELAQKYDNLYAIVGVHPHHADKPEQGWLEELEKLAKKPKVVGIGEIGMDYFSYKSNDIVDPKLQKEVFIKQIELSHKLKLPLQIHNRQAGLKS
;
A
#
# COMPACT_ATOMS: atom_id res chain seq x y z
N MET A 1 -8.77 -14.28 -13.17
CA MET A 1 -7.90 -13.07 -13.14
C MET A 1 -7.52 -12.77 -11.69
N ILE A 2 -6.34 -12.24 -11.40
CA ILE A 2 -5.97 -11.75 -10.06
C ILE A 2 -5.78 -10.24 -10.18
N ASP A 3 -6.48 -9.48 -9.35
CA ASP A 3 -6.19 -8.06 -9.18
C ASP A 3 -5.05 -7.91 -8.18
N VAL A 4 -3.89 -7.46 -8.65
CA VAL A 4 -2.67 -7.36 -7.84
C VAL A 4 -2.52 -6.01 -7.15
N HIS A 5 -3.37 -5.02 -7.45
CA HIS A 5 -3.30 -3.69 -6.86
C HIS A 5 -4.64 -2.97 -6.94
N CYS A 6 -5.35 -2.91 -5.82
CA CYS A 6 -6.51 -2.04 -5.65
C CYS A 6 -6.48 -1.29 -4.32
N HIS A 7 -7.37 -0.30 -4.16
CA HIS A 7 -7.52 0.50 -2.94
C HIS A 7 -8.97 0.53 -2.45
N LEU A 8 -9.51 -0.63 -2.09
CA LEU A 8 -10.87 -0.78 -1.52
C LEU A 8 -10.97 -0.20 -0.10
N ASN A 9 -9.82 0.09 0.52
CA ASN A 9 -9.62 0.73 1.81
C ASN A 9 -9.66 2.27 1.76
N PHE A 10 -10.02 2.86 0.61
CA PHE A 10 -10.16 4.32 0.48
C PHE A 10 -11.58 4.78 0.81
N HIS A 11 -11.70 6.02 1.30
CA HIS A 11 -12.96 6.64 1.71
C HIS A 11 -14.06 6.55 0.64
N SER A 12 -13.69 6.61 -0.64
CA SER A 12 -14.62 6.49 -1.77
C SER A 12 -15.43 5.20 -1.79
N PHE A 13 -14.94 4.12 -1.16
CA PHE A 13 -15.60 2.82 -1.14
C PHE A 13 -16.23 2.47 0.22
N GLU A 14 -16.21 3.35 1.22
CA GLU A 14 -16.68 3.03 2.58
C GLU A 14 -18.12 2.52 2.65
N LYS A 15 -18.97 2.95 1.71
CA LYS A 15 -20.39 2.59 1.69
C LYS A 15 -20.71 1.35 0.87
N ASP A 16 -19.79 0.90 0.01
CA ASP A 16 -20.09 -0.10 -1.03
C ASP A 16 -18.95 -1.10 -1.30
N TYR A 17 -17.85 -1.08 -0.54
CA TYR A 17 -16.73 -2.01 -0.74
C TYR A 17 -17.17 -3.48 -0.75
N ASP A 18 -18.14 -3.86 0.09
CA ASP A 18 -18.71 -5.21 0.11
C ASP A 18 -19.37 -5.58 -1.22
N GLN A 19 -20.13 -4.64 -1.81
CA GLN A 19 -20.78 -4.83 -3.11
C GLN A 19 -19.75 -4.89 -4.24
N VAL A 20 -18.73 -4.04 -4.20
CA VAL A 20 -17.65 -3.99 -5.20
C VAL A 20 -16.85 -5.30 -5.19
N ILE A 21 -16.47 -5.80 -4.01
CA ILE A 21 -15.74 -7.07 -3.86
C ILE A 21 -16.57 -8.22 -4.43
N LYS A 22 -17.85 -8.30 -4.07
CA LYS A 22 -18.76 -9.34 -4.57
C LYS A 22 -18.88 -9.30 -6.09
N SER A 23 -19.10 -8.11 -6.65
CA SER A 23 -19.22 -7.92 -8.10
C SER A 23 -17.94 -8.30 -8.84
N ALA A 24 -16.76 -7.99 -8.27
CA ALA A 24 -15.48 -8.40 -8.84
C ALA A 24 -15.33 -9.93 -8.92
N PHE A 25 -15.73 -10.64 -7.86
CA PHE A 25 -15.72 -12.11 -7.86
C PHE A 25 -16.72 -12.71 -8.83
N GLU A 26 -17.92 -12.16 -8.95
CA GLU A 26 -18.92 -12.55 -9.95
C GLU A 26 -18.42 -12.33 -11.39
N ALA A 27 -17.60 -11.31 -11.62
CA ALA A 27 -16.95 -11.03 -12.90
C ALA A 27 -15.73 -11.91 -13.21
N GLY A 28 -15.37 -12.88 -12.34
CA GLY A 28 -14.28 -13.82 -12.57
C GLY A 28 -12.91 -13.40 -12.04
N VAL A 29 -12.86 -12.36 -11.19
CA VAL A 29 -11.68 -12.12 -10.34
C VAL A 29 -11.61 -13.23 -9.29
N THR A 30 -10.47 -13.88 -9.13
CA THR A 30 -10.32 -15.02 -8.21
C THR A 30 -9.56 -14.67 -6.95
N LYS A 31 -8.73 -13.62 -6.98
CA LYS A 31 -8.05 -13.04 -5.82
C LYS A 31 -7.86 -11.55 -6.00
N ILE A 32 -7.85 -10.82 -4.88
CA ILE A 32 -7.63 -9.38 -4.83
C ILE A 32 -6.51 -9.08 -3.84
N ILE A 33 -5.57 -8.21 -4.21
CA ILE A 33 -4.56 -7.65 -3.32
C ILE A 33 -4.89 -6.18 -3.07
N ASN A 34 -5.33 -5.89 -1.84
CA ASN A 34 -5.71 -4.56 -1.41
C ASN A 34 -4.52 -3.85 -0.76
N VAL A 35 -4.21 -2.64 -1.21
CA VAL A 35 -2.93 -1.97 -0.93
C VAL A 35 -3.15 -0.78 0.00
N GLY A 36 -2.44 -0.78 1.12
CA GLY A 36 -2.30 0.37 2.01
C GLY A 36 -1.31 1.41 1.47
N THR A 37 -1.55 2.67 1.80
CA THR A 37 -0.71 3.82 1.40
C THR A 37 -0.16 4.61 2.59
N LYS A 38 -0.70 4.37 3.79
CA LYS A 38 -0.31 4.91 5.08
C LYS A 38 -0.75 3.90 6.17
N ILE A 39 -0.44 4.17 7.44
CA ILE A 39 -0.69 3.21 8.53
C ILE A 39 -2.18 2.90 8.70
N ASP A 40 -3.05 3.91 8.75
CA ASP A 40 -4.49 3.73 8.88
C ASP A 40 -5.11 3.00 7.68
N SER A 41 -4.73 3.35 6.45
CA SER A 41 -5.22 2.67 5.24
C SER A 41 -4.65 1.24 5.14
N SER A 42 -3.44 0.99 5.63
CA SER A 42 -2.86 -0.36 5.76
C SER A 42 -3.61 -1.20 6.78
N GLN A 43 -3.99 -0.63 7.92
CA GLN A 43 -4.82 -1.30 8.93
C GLN A 43 -6.16 -1.74 8.33
N LEU A 44 -6.85 -0.84 7.62
CA LEU A 44 -8.10 -1.17 6.92
C LEU A 44 -7.90 -2.24 5.84
N ALA A 45 -6.81 -2.20 5.09
CA ALA A 45 -6.50 -3.22 4.09
C ALA A 45 -6.34 -4.61 4.73
N VAL A 46 -5.66 -4.69 5.88
CA VAL A 46 -5.50 -5.92 6.66
C VAL A 46 -6.84 -6.43 7.20
N GLU A 47 -7.70 -5.55 7.70
CA GLU A 47 -9.04 -5.91 8.20
C GLU A 47 -9.90 -6.51 7.08
N LEU A 48 -9.93 -5.88 5.92
CA LEU A 48 -10.64 -6.39 4.76
C LEU A 48 -10.08 -7.74 4.30
N ALA A 49 -8.74 -7.90 4.30
CA ALA A 49 -8.11 -9.17 3.95
C ALA A 49 -8.50 -10.29 4.92
N GLN A 50 -8.69 -10.00 6.20
CA GLN A 50 -9.16 -10.98 7.18
C GLN A 50 -10.65 -11.33 7.03
N LYS A 51 -11.47 -10.39 6.55
CA LYS A 51 -12.91 -10.60 6.32
C LYS A 51 -13.23 -11.54 5.15
N TYR A 52 -12.38 -11.59 4.13
CA TYR A 52 -12.67 -12.27 2.85
C TYR A 52 -11.61 -13.28 2.46
N ASP A 53 -11.95 -14.56 2.31
CA ASP A 53 -11.00 -15.66 1.99
C ASP A 53 -10.05 -15.35 0.83
N ASN A 54 -10.56 -14.79 -0.26
CA ASN A 54 -9.79 -14.52 -1.48
C ASN A 54 -9.18 -13.10 -1.56
N LEU A 55 -9.18 -12.35 -0.46
CA LEU A 55 -8.60 -11.01 -0.39
C LEU A 55 -7.33 -11.01 0.47
N TYR A 56 -6.29 -10.34 -0.01
CA TYR A 56 -4.98 -10.24 0.61
C TYR A 56 -4.61 -8.76 0.77
N ALA A 57 -3.63 -8.48 1.61
CA ALA A 57 -3.19 -7.11 1.87
C ALA A 57 -1.70 -6.91 1.53
N ILE A 58 -1.39 -5.71 1.08
CA ILE A 58 -0.04 -5.17 1.03
C ILE A 58 -0.05 -3.88 1.87
N VAL A 59 0.98 -3.68 2.69
CA VAL A 59 1.04 -2.58 3.66
C VAL A 59 2.29 -1.73 3.44
N GLY A 60 2.15 -0.41 3.57
CA GLY A 60 3.24 0.51 3.28
C GLY A 60 2.88 1.97 3.44
N VAL A 61 3.88 2.82 3.22
CA VAL A 61 3.80 4.28 3.21
C VAL A 61 4.22 4.76 1.82
N HIS A 62 3.24 5.32 1.11
CA HIS A 62 3.40 5.89 -0.23
C HIS A 62 4.28 7.16 -0.18
N PRO A 63 5.07 7.49 -1.22
CA PRO A 63 5.95 8.67 -1.26
C PRO A 63 5.25 10.00 -0.95
N HIS A 64 3.97 10.15 -1.27
CA HIS A 64 3.18 11.35 -0.92
C HIS A 64 2.93 11.53 0.58
N HIS A 65 3.22 10.52 1.41
CA HIS A 65 3.07 10.56 2.86
C HIS A 65 4.41 10.47 3.58
N ALA A 66 5.54 10.54 2.84
CA ALA A 66 6.88 10.37 3.40
C ALA A 66 7.37 11.55 4.25
N ASP A 67 6.74 12.71 4.18
CA ASP A 67 7.05 13.89 5.00
C ASP A 67 6.43 13.87 6.39
N LYS A 68 5.39 13.05 6.59
CA LYS A 68 4.59 13.00 7.82
C LYS A 68 4.34 11.58 8.31
N PRO A 69 5.38 10.73 8.44
CA PRO A 69 5.18 9.45 9.07
C PRO A 69 4.89 9.64 10.56
N GLU A 70 3.88 8.94 11.08
CA GLU A 70 3.53 8.95 12.50
C GLU A 70 4.71 8.48 13.37
N GLN A 71 4.76 8.90 14.63
CA GLN A 71 5.77 8.38 15.55
C GLN A 71 5.56 6.87 15.73
N GLY A 72 6.62 6.07 15.52
CA GLY A 72 6.53 4.61 15.61
C GLY A 72 5.92 3.93 14.38
N TRP A 73 5.75 4.66 13.26
CA TRP A 73 5.11 4.12 12.05
C TRP A 73 5.77 2.84 11.54
N LEU A 74 7.10 2.70 11.66
CA LEU A 74 7.82 1.55 11.12
C LEU A 74 7.56 0.30 11.96
N GLU A 75 7.50 0.47 13.29
CA GLU A 75 7.14 -0.59 14.23
C GLU A 75 5.69 -1.03 14.04
N GLU A 76 4.76 -0.09 13.83
CA GLU A 76 3.37 -0.41 13.52
C GLU A 76 3.24 -1.11 12.16
N LEU A 77 3.95 -0.64 11.14
CA LEU A 77 3.99 -1.29 9.83
C LEU A 77 4.54 -2.71 9.92
N GLU A 78 5.59 -2.94 10.72
CA GLU A 78 6.12 -4.29 10.97
C GLU A 78 5.09 -5.20 11.65
N LYS A 79 4.31 -4.68 12.61
CA LYS A 79 3.23 -5.44 13.26
C LYS A 79 2.14 -5.83 12.27
N LEU A 80 1.74 -4.89 11.40
CA LEU A 80 0.77 -5.14 10.33
C LEU A 80 1.29 -6.19 9.34
N ALA A 81 2.54 -6.05 8.89
CA ALA A 81 3.17 -6.92 7.91
C ALA A 81 3.26 -8.39 8.35
N LYS A 82 3.22 -8.67 9.65
CA LYS A 82 3.22 -10.03 10.22
C LYS A 82 1.82 -10.64 10.35
N LYS A 83 0.75 -9.90 10.04
CA LYS A 83 -0.62 -10.42 10.13
C LYS A 83 -0.88 -11.44 9.03
N PRO A 84 -1.77 -12.43 9.26
CA PRO A 84 -2.18 -13.37 8.23
C PRO A 84 -2.67 -12.63 6.98
N LYS A 85 -2.36 -13.18 5.80
CA LYS A 85 -2.79 -12.67 4.49
C LYS A 85 -2.20 -11.32 4.08
N VAL A 86 -1.24 -10.81 4.84
CA VAL A 86 -0.33 -9.76 4.34
C VAL A 86 0.76 -10.42 3.53
N VAL A 87 0.90 -10.00 2.27
CA VAL A 87 1.72 -10.70 1.27
C VAL A 87 2.86 -9.86 0.72
N GLY A 88 3.01 -8.60 1.14
CA GLY A 88 4.05 -7.71 0.63
C GLY A 88 4.12 -6.39 1.38
N ILE A 89 5.20 -5.65 1.12
CA ILE A 89 5.40 -4.27 1.56
C ILE A 89 5.23 -3.34 0.36
N GLY A 90 4.34 -2.36 0.48
CA GLY A 90 3.87 -1.58 -0.66
C GLY A 90 2.59 -0.78 -0.36
N GLU A 91 2.20 0.15 -1.21
CA GLU A 91 3.03 0.70 -2.27
C GLU A 91 4.06 1.67 -1.70
N ILE A 92 5.33 1.50 -2.10
CA ILE A 92 6.46 2.30 -1.61
C ILE A 92 7.31 2.77 -2.78
N GLY A 93 8.05 3.86 -2.65
CA GLY A 93 8.99 4.28 -3.69
C GLY A 93 9.11 5.78 -3.81
N MET A 94 9.11 6.27 -5.05
CA MET A 94 9.45 7.66 -5.38
C MET A 94 8.45 8.24 -6.39
N ASP A 95 7.90 9.42 -6.10
CA ASP A 95 7.02 10.19 -6.98
C ASP A 95 7.51 11.64 -7.08
N TYR A 96 8.04 12.03 -8.24
CA TYR A 96 8.50 13.39 -8.53
C TYR A 96 7.53 14.16 -9.43
N PHE A 97 6.32 13.66 -9.61
CA PHE A 97 5.30 14.36 -10.38
C PHE A 97 4.51 15.30 -9.49
N SER A 98 4.36 16.55 -9.93
CA SER A 98 3.49 17.53 -9.26
C SER A 98 2.08 17.42 -9.80
N TYR A 99 1.11 17.24 -8.91
CA TYR A 99 -0.31 17.17 -9.25
C TYR A 99 -0.97 18.51 -8.95
N LYS A 100 -2.09 18.81 -9.61
CA LYS A 100 -2.92 19.98 -9.25
C LYS A 100 -3.41 19.93 -7.80
N SER A 101 -3.57 18.72 -7.26
CA SER A 101 -4.13 18.48 -5.94
C SER A 101 -3.09 18.39 -4.83
N ASN A 102 -1.81 18.13 -5.14
CA ASN A 102 -0.75 17.90 -4.14
C ASN A 102 0.63 18.29 -4.68
N ASP A 103 1.44 18.91 -3.82
CA ASP A 103 2.85 19.20 -4.08
C ASP A 103 3.74 17.96 -3.90
N ILE A 104 4.96 18.06 -4.41
CA ILE A 104 5.98 17.00 -4.32
C ILE A 104 6.59 17.02 -2.91
N VAL A 105 6.54 15.89 -2.21
CA VAL A 105 7.30 15.66 -0.96
C VAL A 105 8.80 15.69 -1.27
N ASP A 106 9.62 16.30 -0.41
CA ASP A 106 11.08 16.35 -0.57
C ASP A 106 11.64 14.96 -0.95
N PRO A 107 12.31 14.83 -2.11
CA PRO A 107 12.91 13.58 -2.56
C PRO A 107 13.83 12.91 -1.51
N LYS A 108 14.46 13.68 -0.62
CA LYS A 108 15.27 13.13 0.48
C LYS A 108 14.41 12.36 1.48
N LEU A 109 13.25 12.90 1.85
CA LEU A 109 12.31 12.25 2.76
C LEU A 109 11.67 11.02 2.11
N GLN A 110 11.28 11.12 0.83
CA GLN A 110 10.81 9.95 0.07
C GLN A 110 11.85 8.83 0.07
N LYS A 111 13.12 9.17 -0.19
CA LYS A 111 14.22 8.20 -0.20
C LYS A 111 14.45 7.55 1.17
N GLU A 112 14.43 8.33 2.24
CA GLU A 112 14.61 7.81 3.60
C GLU A 112 13.50 6.80 3.97
N VAL A 113 12.24 7.17 3.74
CA VAL A 113 11.08 6.31 4.02
C VAL A 113 11.07 5.08 3.10
N PHE A 114 11.47 5.23 1.84
CA PHE A 114 11.58 4.10 0.91
C PHE A 114 12.65 3.09 1.37
N ILE A 115 13.85 3.55 1.76
CA ILE A 115 14.94 2.68 2.24
C ILE A 115 14.50 1.90 3.49
N LYS A 116 13.89 2.56 4.48
CA LYS A 116 13.39 1.90 5.71
C LYS A 116 12.39 0.77 5.40
N GLN A 117 11.54 0.95 4.39
CA GLN A 117 10.57 -0.07 3.99
C GLN A 117 11.19 -1.21 3.17
N ILE A 118 12.24 -0.94 2.38
CA ILE A 118 13.06 -1.98 1.74
C ILE A 118 13.75 -2.85 2.80
N GLU A 119 14.34 -2.23 3.81
CA GLU A 119 14.99 -2.94 4.93
C GLU A 119 13.98 -3.82 5.69
N LEU A 120 12.77 -3.29 5.95
CA LEU A 120 11.68 -4.05 6.56
C LEU A 120 11.25 -5.25 5.69
N SER A 121 11.06 -5.05 4.39
CA SER A 121 10.74 -6.12 3.44
C SER A 121 11.79 -7.21 3.45
N HIS A 122 13.08 -6.84 3.42
CA HIS A 122 14.19 -7.78 3.51
C HIS A 122 14.19 -8.56 4.82
N LYS A 123 14.00 -7.87 5.96
CA LYS A 123 13.88 -8.47 7.30
C LYS A 123 12.76 -9.51 7.36
N LEU A 124 11.61 -9.22 6.77
CA LEU A 124 10.41 -10.08 6.81
C LEU A 124 10.33 -11.08 5.66
N LYS A 125 11.28 -11.03 4.70
CA LYS A 125 11.27 -11.84 3.47
C LYS A 125 9.97 -11.70 2.67
N LEU A 126 9.41 -10.49 2.66
CA LEU A 126 8.20 -10.15 1.91
C LEU A 126 8.57 -9.45 0.60
N PRO A 127 7.86 -9.71 -0.51
CA PRO A 127 8.09 -9.00 -1.77
C PRO A 127 7.74 -7.50 -1.64
N LEU A 128 8.31 -6.71 -2.55
CA LEU A 128 8.05 -5.28 -2.66
C LEU A 128 7.06 -4.97 -3.78
N GLN A 129 6.18 -4.01 -3.53
CA GLN A 129 5.40 -3.34 -4.57
C GLN A 129 5.86 -1.88 -4.68
N ILE A 130 6.50 -1.57 -5.80
CA ILE A 130 7.22 -0.30 -5.99
C ILE A 130 6.38 0.67 -6.83
N HIS A 131 6.08 1.83 -6.26
CA HIS A 131 5.60 3.00 -6.99
C HIS A 131 6.80 3.82 -7.49
N ASN A 132 6.83 4.05 -8.79
CA ASN A 132 7.80 4.94 -9.41
C ASN A 132 7.08 5.85 -10.40
N ARG A 133 7.20 7.16 -10.20
CA ARG A 133 6.68 8.14 -11.15
C ARG A 133 7.66 9.28 -11.34
N GLN A 134 8.16 9.39 -12.57
CA GLN A 134 9.15 10.39 -12.99
C GLN A 134 10.41 10.47 -12.12
N ALA A 135 10.73 9.40 -11.39
CA ALA A 135 11.91 9.32 -10.52
C ALA A 135 13.06 8.48 -11.11
N GLY A 136 12.97 8.16 -12.40
CA GLY A 136 14.09 7.61 -13.18
C GLY A 136 15.04 8.71 -13.66
N LEU A 137 16.22 8.30 -14.15
CA LEU A 137 17.13 9.20 -14.84
C LEU A 137 16.42 9.81 -16.06
N LYS A 138 16.45 11.14 -16.18
CA LYS A 138 16.04 11.81 -17.42
C LYS A 138 17.13 11.58 -18.46
N SER A 139 16.85 10.71 -19.43
CA SER A 139 17.62 10.59 -20.68
C SER A 139 17.31 11.74 -21.61
#